data_AF-A0A376YE13-F1
#
_entry.id   AF-A0A376YE13-F1
#
_cell.length_a   1.000
_cell.length_b   1.000
_cell.length_c   1.000
_cell.angle_alpha   90.00
_cell.angle_beta   90.00
_cell.angle_gamma   90.00
#
_symmetry.space_group_name_H-M   'P 1'
#
loop_
_entity.id
_entity.type
_entity.pdbx_description
1 polymer ?
#
loop_
_entity_poly.entity_id
_entity_poly.type
_entity_poly.pdbx_seq_one_letter_code
_entity_poly.pdbx_strand_id
1 'polypeptide(L)' 'MLRFSANLSMLFGEYDFLARFEKAAQCGFRGVEFMFPYDYDIEELKTCAGE' A
#
# COMPACT_ATOMS: atom_id res chain seq x y z
N MET A 1 3.13 -17.53 -12.95
CA MET A 1 2.00 -17.23 -12.04
C MET A 1 1.72 -15.74 -12.11
N LEU A 2 0.46 -15.31 -12.00
CA LEU A 2 0.09 -13.90 -12.09
C LEU A 2 0.59 -13.12 -10.87
N ARG A 3 1.02 -11.88 -11.09
CA ARG A 3 1.43 -10.94 -10.04
C ARG A 3 0.34 -9.90 -9.89
N PHE A 4 -0.34 -9.90 -8.75
CA PHE A 4 -1.38 -8.93 -8.43
C PHE A 4 -0.82 -7.81 -7.54
N SER A 5 -1.30 -6.59 -7.77
CA SER A 5 -1.05 -5.42 -6.96
C SER A 5 -2.34 -5.01 -6.25
N ALA A 6 -2.27 -4.61 -4.99
CA ALA A 6 -3.40 -4.01 -4.30
C ALA A 6 -3.44 -2.50 -4.60
N ASN A 7 -4.55 -2.02 -5.15
CA ASN A 7 -4.77 -0.58 -5.35
C ASN A 7 -5.25 0.06 -4.04
N LEU A 8 -4.36 0.72 -3.30
CA LEU A 8 -4.64 1.29 -1.98
C LEU A 8 -5.49 2.57 -2.05
N SER A 9 -5.67 3.15 -3.23
CA SER A 9 -6.62 4.25 -3.46
C SER A 9 -8.07 3.76 -3.43
N MET A 10 -8.31 2.47 -3.71
CA MET A 10 -9.65 1.88 -3.79
C MET A 10 -9.93 0.82 -2.72
N LEU A 11 -8.92 0.05 -2.31
CA LEU A 11 -9.03 -1.00 -1.30
C LEU A 11 -8.60 -0.49 0.08
N PHE A 12 -9.06 -1.18 1.13
CA PHE A 12 -8.71 -0.90 2.54
C PHE A 12 -9.07 0.53 3.00
N GLY A 13 -10.16 1.08 2.45
CA GLY A 13 -10.61 2.44 2.72
C GLY A 13 -11.07 2.66 4.17
N GLU A 14 -11.29 1.59 4.92
CA GLU A 14 -11.61 1.62 6.36
C GLU A 14 -10.40 1.88 7.26
N TYR A 15 -9.18 1.90 6.71
CA TYR A 15 -7.94 2.20 7.44
C TYR A 15 -7.27 3.48 6.95
N ASP A 16 -6.48 4.10 7.83
CA ASP A 16 -5.55 5.17 7.47
C ASP A 16 -4.57 4.70 6.39
N PHE A 17 -4.19 5.61 5.48
CA PHE A 17 -3.47 5.27 4.26
C PHE A 17 -2.21 4.42 4.48
N LEU A 18 -1.35 4.81 5.43
CA LEU A 18 -0.11 4.09 5.74
C LEU A 18 -0.39 2.69 6.33
N ALA A 19 -1.50 2.51 7.05
CA ALA A 19 -1.89 1.20 7.59
C ALA A 19 -2.36 0.24 6.48
N ARG A 20 -2.80 0.75 5.31
CA ARG A 20 -3.28 -0.08 4.19
C ARG A 20 -2.18 -0.98 3.60
N PHE A 21 -0.92 -0.57 3.69
CA PHE A 21 0.23 -1.36 3.25
C PHE A 21 0.31 -2.69 4.01
N GLU A 22 0.21 -2.63 5.34
CA GLU A 22 0.19 -3.83 6.18
C GLU A 22 -1.04 -4.70 5.88
N LYS A 23 -2.21 -4.11 5.68
CA LYS A 23 -3.44 -4.85 5.33
C LYS A 23 -3.32 -5.56 3.99
N ALA A 24 -2.73 -4.92 2.98
CA ALA A 24 -2.44 -5.56 1.70
C ALA A 24 -1.49 -6.76 1.88
N ALA A 25 -0.43 -6.61 2.67
CA ALA A 25 0.51 -7.69 2.96
C ALA A 25 -0.14 -8.86 3.70
N GLN A 26 -1.00 -8.58 4.69
CA GLN A 26 -1.78 -9.60 5.42
C GLN A 26 -2.73 -10.39 4.50
N CYS A 27 -3.22 -9.79 3.42
CA CYS A 27 -4.02 -10.45 2.39
C CYS A 27 -3.17 -11.18 1.31
N GLY A 28 -1.84 -11.20 1.45
CA GLY A 28 -0.93 -11.91 0.55
C GLY A 28 -0.51 -11.13 -0.69
N PHE A 29 -0.83 -9.84 -0.79
CA PHE A 29 -0.31 -9.00 -1.86
C PHE A 29 1.19 -8.76 -1.67
N ARG A 30 1.92 -8.85 -2.78
CA ARG A 30 3.39 -8.62 -2.85
C ARG A 30 3.75 -7.31 -3.52
N GLY A 31 2.74 -6.54 -3.93
CA GLY A 31 2.87 -5.25 -4.58
C GLY A 31 1.65 -4.41 -4.29
N VAL A 32 1.86 -3.10 -4.25
CA VAL A 32 0.82 -2.10 -4.02
C VAL A 32 0.94 -0.99 -5.07
N GLU A 33 -0.18 -0.36 -5.37
CA GLU A 33 -0.24 0.82 -6.22
C GLU A 33 -1.21 1.86 -5.62
N PHE A 34 -0.93 3.14 -5.86
CA PHE A 34 -1.73 4.26 -5.39
C PHE A 34 -1.46 5.50 -6.27
N MET A 35 -2.39 6.44 -6.32
CA MET A 35 -2.36 7.55 -7.30
C MET A 35 -1.71 8.84 -6.78
N PHE A 36 -1.87 9.16 -5.48
CA PHE A 36 -1.53 10.48 -4.95
C PHE A 36 -0.72 10.36 -3.65
N PRO A 37 0.61 10.17 -3.73
CA PRO A 37 1.47 10.04 -2.55
C PRO A 37 1.99 11.37 -1.99
N TYR A 38 1.70 12.50 -2.64
CA TYR A 38 2.40 13.77 -2.41
C TYR A 38 2.21 14.38 -1.01
N ASP A 39 1.21 13.93 -0.26
CA ASP A 39 0.97 14.35 1.13
C ASP A 39 1.83 13.58 2.16
N TYR A 40 2.60 12.57 1.73
CA TYR A 40 3.41 11.71 2.59
C TYR A 40 4.90 11.85 2.28
N ASP A 41 5.75 11.76 3.31
CA ASP A 41 7.18 11.71 3.11
C ASP A 41 7.59 10.40 2.42
N ILE A 42 8.57 10.48 1.52
CA ILE A 42 9.05 9.33 0.76
C ILE A 42 9.66 8.25 1.66
N GLU A 43 10.30 8.62 2.76
CA GLU A 43 10.90 7.67 3.70
C GLU A 43 9.84 6.96 4.54
N GLU A 44 8.72 7.61 4.86
CA GLU A 44 7.57 6.96 5.48
C GLU A 44 6.97 5.90 4.53
N LEU A 45 6.78 6.26 3.26
CA LEU A 45 6.25 5.34 2.26
C LEU A 45 7.16 4.12 2.03
N LYS A 46 8.48 4.31 1.98
CA LYS A 46 9.45 3.21 1.86
C LYS A 46 9.39 2.29 3.09
N THR A 47 9.32 2.88 4.28
CA THR A 47 9.23 2.12 5.53
C THR A 47 7.97 1.24 5.55
N CYS A 48 6.83 1.76 5.08
CA CYS A 48 5.58 1.00 5.01
C CYS A 48 5.54 -0.03 3.88
N ALA A 49 6.12 0.26 2.71
CA ALA A 49 6.10 -0.63 1.56
C ALA A 49 7.03 -1.85 1.71
N GLY A 50 8.07 -1.74 2.54
CA GLY A 50 9.17 -2.70 2.57
C GLY A 50 10.06 -2.56 1.32
N GLU A 51 11.27 -3.12 1.39
CA GLU A 51 12.18 -3.18 0.22
C GLU A 51 11.66 -4.09 -0.90
#